data_AF-D0NIC6-F1
#
_entry.id   AF-D0NIC6-F1
#
_cell.length_a   1.000
_cell.length_b   1.000
_cell.length_c   1.000
_cell.angle_alpha   90.00
_cell.angle_beta   90.00
_cell.angle_gamma   90.00
#
_symmetry.space_group_name_H-M   'P 1'
#
loop_
_entity.id
_entity.type
_entity.pdbx_description
1 polymer ?
#
loop_
_entity_poly.entity_id
_entity_poly.type
_entity_poly.pdbx_seq_one_letter_code
_entity_poly.pdbx_strand_id
1 'polypeptide(L)'
;MKLIIITLVSGGIRVSNAAPGLWEQCRSQNGTEIECAGGLVCVPDVEHYGLCYLKVVKKSGQCGGLGWNVSCVNGTTCSRQNEGWASCEPTVDDLYRAAEWQQCDPKNSGNTCAHDLICVNDDDYHGLCVKQLMQG
;
A
#
# COMPACT_ATOMS: atom_id res chain seq x y z
N MET A 1 25.42 41.73 5.74
CA MET A 1 25.53 40.79 4.59
C MET A 1 26.86 40.09 4.70
N LYS A 2 26.87 38.78 4.90
CA LYS A 2 28.10 37.98 4.96
C LYS A 2 28.10 37.12 3.70
N LEU A 3 28.99 37.45 2.78
CA LEU A 3 29.18 36.76 1.52
C LEU A 3 29.85 35.41 1.83
N ILE A 4 29.10 34.31 1.76
CA ILE A 4 29.66 32.97 1.90
C ILE A 4 30.20 32.58 0.53
N ILE A 5 31.52 32.70 0.37
CA ILE A 5 32.26 32.16 -0.78
C ILE A 5 32.27 30.64 -0.61
N ILE A 6 31.39 29.95 -1.32
CA ILE A 6 31.43 28.49 -1.41
C ILE A 6 32.54 28.14 -2.40
N THR A 7 33.63 27.61 -1.87
CA THR A 7 34.74 27.04 -2.63
C THR A 7 34.20 25.84 -3.41
N LEU A 8 34.32 25.90 -4.74
CA LEU A 8 34.08 24.79 -5.65
C LEU A 8 35.14 23.71 -5.40
N VAL A 9 34.88 22.82 -4.45
CA VAL A 9 35.58 21.54 -4.38
C VAL A 9 34.85 20.64 -5.36
N SER A 10 35.56 20.19 -6.40
CA SER A 10 35.16 19.19 -7.38
C SER A 10 35.01 17.79 -6.76
N GLY A 11 34.45 17.70 -5.55
CA GLY A 11 33.96 16.48 -4.95
C GLY A 11 32.53 16.29 -5.42
N GLY A 12 32.33 15.45 -6.42
CA GLY A 12 30.99 15.06 -6.87
C GLY A 12 30.14 14.74 -5.65
N ILE A 13 28.98 15.40 -5.54
CA ILE A 13 27.92 14.98 -4.66
C ILE A 13 27.74 13.50 -5.00
N ARG A 14 28.14 12.60 -4.09
CA ARG A 14 27.71 11.22 -4.17
C ARG A 14 26.22 11.28 -3.87
N VAL A 15 25.44 11.54 -4.93
CA VAL A 15 24.03 11.21 -4.94
C VAL A 15 24.06 9.70 -4.79
N SER A 16 23.81 9.23 -3.58
CA SER A 16 23.52 7.82 -3.34
C SER A 16 22.48 7.45 -4.39
N ASN A 17 22.83 6.57 -5.32
CA ASN A 17 21.96 6.16 -6.43
C ASN A 17 20.83 5.23 -5.91
N ALA A 18 20.36 5.47 -4.69
CA ALA A 18 19.30 4.74 -4.04
C ALA A 18 17.99 5.24 -4.64
N ALA A 19 17.17 4.28 -5.09
CA ALA A 19 15.82 4.58 -5.53
C ALA A 19 15.05 5.24 -4.37
N PRO A 20 14.24 6.30 -4.63
CA PRO A 20 13.53 7.02 -3.60
C PRO A 20 12.61 6.11 -2.79
N GLY A 21 12.66 6.28 -1.47
CA GLY A 21 11.84 5.59 -0.50
C GLY A 21 10.43 6.18 -0.38
N LEU A 22 9.64 5.64 0.55
CA LEU A 22 8.27 6.09 0.78
C LEU A 22 8.25 7.59 1.14
N TRP A 23 7.36 8.35 0.50
CA TRP A 23 7.23 9.81 0.60
C TRP A 23 8.37 10.63 0.00
N GLU A 24 9.38 9.99 -0.58
CA GLU A 24 10.44 10.71 -1.28
C GLU A 24 10.03 11.07 -2.70
N GLN A 25 10.64 12.13 -3.23
CA GLN A 25 10.30 12.68 -4.53
C GLN A 25 10.73 11.73 -5.66
N CYS A 26 9.77 11.37 -6.50
CA CYS A 26 9.99 10.56 -7.71
C CYS A 26 9.76 11.34 -8.99
N ARG A 27 9.04 12.46 -8.97
CA ARG A 27 8.83 13.34 -10.13
C ARG A 27 9.31 14.76 -9.84
N SER A 28 10.07 15.33 -10.77
CA SER A 28 10.48 16.75 -10.75
C SER A 28 9.61 17.63 -11.64
N GLN A 29 9.74 18.95 -11.46
CA GLN A 29 8.92 19.96 -12.14
C GLN A 29 8.91 19.86 -13.67
N ASN A 30 10.01 19.39 -14.27
CA ASN A 30 10.15 19.18 -15.71
C ASN A 30 9.51 17.86 -16.21
N GLY A 31 8.79 17.13 -15.35
CA GLY A 31 8.15 15.85 -15.66
C GLY A 31 9.08 14.64 -15.65
N THR A 32 10.37 14.80 -15.32
CA THR A 32 11.28 13.66 -15.17
C THR A 32 10.84 12.81 -14.00
N GLU A 33 10.68 11.51 -14.24
CA GLU A 33 10.35 10.51 -13.22
C GLU A 33 11.54 9.56 -12.99
N ILE A 34 11.79 9.24 -11.73
CA ILE A 34 12.73 8.20 -11.31
C ILE A 34 11.96 7.06 -10.65
N GLU A 35 12.44 5.83 -10.85
CA GLU A 35 11.80 4.64 -10.29
C GLU A 35 11.95 4.61 -8.77
N CYS A 36 10.85 4.40 -8.06
CA CYS A 36 10.83 4.25 -6.60
C CYS A 36 11.45 2.92 -6.15
N ALA A 37 11.83 2.85 -4.87
CA ALA A 37 12.26 1.60 -4.26
C ALA A 37 11.18 0.49 -4.39
N GLY A 38 11.62 -0.77 -4.34
CA GLY A 38 10.74 -1.93 -4.54
C GLY A 38 9.48 -1.90 -3.67
N GLY A 39 8.34 -2.21 -4.27
CA GLY A 39 7.02 -2.17 -3.60
C GLY A 39 6.35 -0.79 -3.61
N LEU A 40 6.98 0.23 -4.17
CA LEU A 40 6.44 1.58 -4.31
C LEU A 40 6.02 1.90 -5.75
N VAL A 41 5.29 3.01 -5.91
CA VAL A 41 4.88 3.58 -7.19
C VAL A 41 5.00 5.10 -7.12
N CYS A 42 5.46 5.72 -8.21
CA CYS A 42 5.50 7.17 -8.31
C CYS A 42 4.08 7.70 -8.55
N VAL A 43 3.58 8.53 -7.64
CA VAL A 43 2.26 9.15 -7.77
C VAL A 43 2.46 10.64 -8.01
N PRO A 44 1.87 11.22 -9.08
CA PRO A 44 1.85 12.66 -9.27
C PRO A 44 1.16 13.32 -8.08
N ASP A 45 1.88 14.18 -7.38
CA ASP A 45 1.33 15.08 -6.38
C ASP A 45 1.18 16.46 -7.04
N VAL A 46 0.27 17.29 -6.53
CA VAL A 46 -0.27 18.48 -7.21
C VAL A 46 0.72 19.26 -8.10
N GLU A 47 0.20 19.61 -9.28
CA GLU A 47 0.71 20.48 -10.34
C GLU A 47 1.99 20.01 -11.07
N HIS A 48 3.09 19.65 -10.39
CA HIS A 48 4.36 19.38 -11.08
C HIS A 48 5.32 18.39 -10.40
N TYR A 49 4.94 17.81 -9.26
CA TYR A 49 5.82 16.93 -8.49
C TYR A 49 5.19 15.55 -8.34
N GLY A 50 5.89 14.66 -7.66
CA GLY A 50 5.37 13.34 -7.37
C GLY A 50 6.21 12.67 -6.32
N LEU A 51 5.54 11.89 -5.49
CA LEU A 51 6.16 11.17 -4.38
C LEU A 51 5.97 9.67 -4.56
N CYS A 52 6.85 8.89 -3.96
CA CYS A 52 6.71 7.44 -3.91
C CYS A 52 5.70 7.02 -2.85
N TYR A 53 4.67 6.28 -3.26
CA TYR A 53 3.67 5.68 -2.37
C TYR A 53 3.76 4.16 -2.42
N LEU A 54 3.16 3.47 -1.45
CA LEU A 54 2.99 2.03 -1.52
C LEU A 54 2.16 1.65 -2.76
N LYS A 55 2.61 0.65 -3.52
CA LYS A 55 1.84 0.11 -4.65
C LYS A 55 0.55 -0.56 -4.17
N VAL A 56 0.62 -1.23 -3.01
CA VAL A 56 -0.52 -1.89 -2.36
C VAL A 56 -0.58 -1.44 -0.89
N VAL A 57 -1.68 -0.81 -0.51
CA VAL A 57 -1.88 -0.20 0.80
C VAL A 57 -2.68 -1.13 1.70
N LYS A 58 -2.23 -1.29 2.95
CA LYS A 58 -2.94 -2.07 3.97
C LYS A 58 -4.27 -1.40 4.38
N LYS A 59 -5.16 -2.18 5.00
CA LYS A 59 -6.40 -1.69 5.61
C LYS A 59 -6.17 -0.41 6.43
N SER A 60 -7.05 0.57 6.22
CA SER A 60 -7.04 1.91 6.82
C SER A 60 -5.84 2.80 6.46
N GLY A 61 -4.91 2.34 5.62
CA GLY A 61 -3.84 3.20 5.08
C GLY A 61 -4.35 4.15 3.99
N GLN A 62 -3.63 5.25 3.77
CA GLN A 62 -3.96 6.20 2.70
C GLN A 62 -3.68 5.58 1.33
N CYS A 63 -4.71 5.53 0.51
CA CYS A 63 -4.65 4.99 -0.84
C CYS A 63 -5.01 6.02 -1.90
N GLY A 64 -5.32 7.26 -1.52
CA GLY A 64 -5.66 8.33 -2.45
C GLY A 64 -5.84 9.69 -1.78
N GLY A 65 -6.12 10.68 -2.61
CA GLY A 65 -6.30 12.08 -2.25
C GLY A 65 -6.01 12.97 -3.46
N LEU A 66 -6.56 14.18 -3.54
CA LEU A 66 -6.24 15.18 -4.58
C LEU A 66 -6.28 14.65 -6.03
N GLY A 67 -7.13 13.66 -6.32
CA GLY A 67 -7.30 13.06 -7.64
C GLY A 67 -6.41 11.85 -7.96
N TRP A 68 -5.49 11.46 -7.07
CA TRP A 68 -4.69 10.23 -7.22
C TRP A 68 -5.25 9.06 -6.42
N ASN A 69 -4.92 7.83 -6.84
CA ASN A 69 -5.18 6.60 -6.10
C ASN A 69 -4.11 5.50 -6.36
N VAL A 70 -4.01 4.54 -5.44
CA VAL A 70 -3.22 3.31 -5.56
C VAL A 70 -4.06 2.09 -5.11
N SER A 71 -3.55 0.88 -5.32
CA SER A 71 -4.27 -0.34 -4.97
C SER A 71 -4.33 -0.55 -3.45
N CYS A 72 -5.42 -1.12 -2.99
CA CYS A 72 -5.57 -1.60 -1.62
C CYS A 72 -5.32 -3.11 -1.54
N VAL A 73 -4.98 -3.61 -0.35
CA VAL A 73 -4.93 -5.05 -0.08
C VAL A 73 -6.30 -5.69 -0.36
N ASN A 74 -6.29 -6.97 -0.73
CA ASN A 74 -7.51 -7.73 -0.98
C ASN A 74 -8.52 -7.61 0.17
N GLY A 75 -9.81 -7.61 -0.17
CA GLY A 75 -10.89 -7.39 0.80
C GLY A 75 -11.15 -5.92 1.12
N THR A 76 -10.30 -4.99 0.66
CA THR A 76 -10.52 -3.55 0.85
C THR A 76 -10.58 -2.78 -0.46
N THR A 77 -11.23 -1.62 -0.43
CA THR A 77 -11.34 -0.70 -1.57
C THR A 77 -10.92 0.70 -1.15
N CYS A 78 -10.36 1.47 -2.09
CA CYS A 78 -9.95 2.84 -1.80
C CYS A 78 -11.17 3.77 -1.77
N SER A 79 -11.64 4.07 -0.55
CA SER A 79 -12.81 4.91 -0.33
C SER A 79 -12.38 6.34 -0.02
N ARG A 80 -13.02 7.34 -0.63
CA ARG A 80 -12.71 8.76 -0.42
C ARG A 80 -13.42 9.28 0.84
N GLN A 81 -12.67 9.83 1.79
CA GLN A 81 -13.24 10.47 2.99
C GLN A 81 -13.36 11.98 2.81
N ASN A 82 -12.37 12.60 2.17
CA ASN A 82 -12.40 14.01 1.83
C ASN A 82 -11.57 14.26 0.57
N GLU A 83 -11.38 15.52 0.18
CA GLU A 83 -10.62 15.84 -1.02
C GLU A 83 -9.15 15.43 -0.97
N GLY A 84 -8.49 15.64 0.16
CA GLY A 84 -7.08 15.31 0.35
C GLY A 84 -6.81 13.86 0.79
N TRP A 85 -7.85 13.08 1.07
CA TRP A 85 -7.70 11.77 1.72
C TRP A 85 -8.72 10.73 1.27
N ALA A 86 -8.18 9.59 0.84
CA ALA A 86 -8.87 8.33 0.66
C ALA A 86 -8.08 7.22 1.36
N SER A 87 -8.78 6.23 1.92
CA SER A 87 -8.19 5.12 2.66
C SER A 87 -8.83 3.78 2.32
N CYS A 88 -8.06 2.71 2.54
CA CYS A 88 -8.49 1.35 2.24
C CYS A 88 -9.51 0.85 3.26
N GLU A 89 -10.78 0.82 2.87
CA GLU A 89 -11.89 0.39 3.70
C GLU A 89 -12.39 -1.01 3.31
N PRO A 90 -12.91 -1.81 4.25
CA PRO A 90 -13.49 -3.12 3.93
C PRO A 90 -14.55 -3.04 2.85
N THR A 91 -14.52 -4.00 1.93
CA THR A 91 -15.63 -4.21 1.00
C THR A 91 -16.81 -4.87 1.71
N VAL A 92 -18.00 -4.75 1.13
CA VAL A 92 -19.19 -5.42 1.67
C VAL A 92 -19.01 -6.93 1.76
N ASP A 93 -18.29 -7.53 0.82
CA ASP A 93 -17.97 -8.97 0.85
C ASP A 93 -17.05 -9.30 2.04
N ASP A 94 -16.03 -8.47 2.28
CA ASP A 94 -15.09 -8.64 3.39
C ASP A 94 -15.75 -8.52 4.78
N LEU A 95 -16.81 -7.71 4.90
CA LEU A 95 -17.55 -7.56 6.16
C LEU A 95 -18.29 -8.82 6.61
N TYR A 96 -18.67 -9.70 5.68
CA TYR A 96 -19.38 -10.95 5.98
C TYR A 96 -18.49 -12.17 6.00
N ARG A 97 -17.20 -12.02 5.66
CA ARG A 97 -16.24 -13.11 5.70
C ARG A 97 -15.78 -13.39 7.13
N ALA A 98 -15.53 -14.67 7.42
CA ALA A 98 -15.08 -15.13 8.72
C ALA A 98 -13.64 -14.63 9.00
N ALA A 99 -13.46 -13.90 10.10
CA ALA A 99 -12.16 -13.41 10.54
C ALA A 99 -11.24 -14.55 11.02
N GLU A 100 -9.98 -14.23 11.34
CA GLU A 100 -9.05 -15.20 11.93
C GLU A 100 -9.66 -15.82 13.21
N TRP A 101 -9.56 -17.14 13.33
CA TRP A 101 -10.16 -17.98 14.38
C TRP A 101 -11.69 -18.05 14.39
N GLN A 102 -12.36 -17.49 13.40
CA GLN A 102 -13.80 -17.71 13.21
C GLN A 102 -14.05 -19.03 12.47
N GLN A 103 -15.24 -19.60 12.69
CA GLN A 103 -15.68 -20.81 12.01
C GLN A 103 -15.88 -20.53 10.52
N CYS A 104 -15.52 -21.49 9.69
CA CYS A 104 -15.81 -21.54 8.26
C CYS A 104 -16.45 -22.88 7.91
N ASP A 105 -17.06 -22.97 6.73
CA ASP A 105 -17.59 -24.23 6.21
C ASP A 105 -16.80 -24.65 4.95
N PRO A 106 -16.00 -25.73 5.03
CA PRO A 106 -15.24 -26.25 3.88
C PRO A 106 -16.11 -26.75 2.73
N LYS A 107 -17.39 -27.06 3.00
CA LYS A 107 -18.36 -27.66 2.06
C LYS A 107 -19.42 -26.67 1.59
N ASN A 108 -19.57 -25.51 2.24
CA ASN A 108 -20.57 -24.50 1.93
C ASN A 108 -19.93 -23.11 1.80
N SER A 109 -20.11 -22.46 0.65
CA SER A 109 -19.54 -21.13 0.36
C SER A 109 -20.14 -20.00 1.20
N GLY A 110 -21.19 -20.25 1.98
CA GLY A 110 -21.84 -19.26 2.82
C GLY A 110 -20.98 -18.73 3.98
N ASN A 111 -19.94 -19.45 4.40
CA ASN A 111 -19.06 -19.03 5.50
C ASN A 111 -17.58 -19.16 5.10
N THR A 112 -17.19 -18.27 4.18
CA THR A 112 -15.84 -18.23 3.62
C THR A 112 -14.94 -17.36 4.48
N CYS A 113 -13.66 -17.73 4.62
CA CYS A 113 -12.69 -16.92 5.35
C CYS A 113 -12.42 -15.57 4.68
N ALA A 114 -12.02 -14.60 5.51
CA ALA A 114 -11.47 -13.33 5.07
C ALA A 114 -10.29 -13.56 4.13
N HIS A 115 -9.97 -12.55 3.32
CA HIS A 115 -8.84 -12.64 2.40
C HIS A 115 -7.54 -13.00 3.15
N ASP A 116 -6.66 -13.76 2.49
CA ASP A 116 -5.38 -14.26 3.02
C ASP A 116 -5.48 -15.28 4.18
N LEU A 117 -6.68 -15.80 4.46
CA LEU A 117 -6.92 -16.92 5.38
C LEU A 117 -7.39 -18.16 4.62
N ILE A 118 -7.07 -19.33 5.18
CA ILE A 118 -7.55 -20.62 4.70
C ILE A 118 -8.50 -21.23 5.72
N CYS A 119 -9.51 -21.96 5.22
CA CYS A 119 -10.39 -22.76 6.06
C CYS A 119 -9.73 -24.13 6.30
N VAL A 120 -9.31 -24.40 7.53
CA VAL A 120 -8.73 -25.70 7.92
C VAL A 120 -9.79 -26.51 8.64
N ASN A 121 -10.02 -27.76 8.21
CA ASN A 121 -10.97 -28.67 8.84
C ASN A 121 -10.56 -28.95 10.29
N ASP A 122 -11.52 -28.84 11.22
CA ASP A 122 -11.34 -29.18 12.64
C ASP A 122 -12.18 -30.41 13.04
N ASP A 123 -12.36 -31.35 12.10
CA ASP A 123 -13.12 -32.61 12.22
C ASP A 123 -14.62 -32.53 12.63
N ASP A 124 -15.12 -31.37 13.06
CA ASP A 124 -16.47 -31.16 13.61
C ASP A 124 -17.46 -30.49 12.62
N TYR A 125 -17.49 -30.94 11.36
CA TYR A 125 -18.33 -30.37 10.27
C TYR A 125 -18.07 -28.89 9.91
N HIS A 126 -17.28 -28.20 10.72
CA HIS A 126 -16.85 -26.83 10.54
C HIS A 126 -15.31 -26.81 10.48
N GLY A 127 -14.77 -25.79 9.83
CA GLY A 127 -13.34 -25.48 9.86
C GLY A 127 -13.08 -24.20 10.64
N LEU A 128 -11.80 -23.87 10.80
CA LEU A 128 -11.35 -22.62 11.37
C LEU A 128 -10.55 -21.81 10.34
N CYS A 129 -10.82 -20.51 10.29
CA CYS A 129 -10.05 -19.60 9.46
C CYS A 129 -8.70 -19.30 10.13
N VAL A 130 -7.62 -19.74 9.50
CA VAL A 130 -6.25 -19.52 9.99
C VAL A 130 -5.37 -18.95 8.89
N LYS A 131 -4.28 -18.27 9.29
CA LYS A 131 -3.27 -17.80 8.34
C LYS A 131 -2.60 -19.00 7.69
N GLN A 132 -2.45 -18.95 6.37
CA GLN A 132 -1.58 -19.87 5.67
C GLN A 132 -0.13 -19.50 5.99
N LEU A 133 0.48 -20.23 6.92
CA LEU A 133 1.93 -20.14 7.13
C LEU A 133 2.59 -20.79 5.91
N MET A 134 3.15 -19.98 5.01
CA MET A 134 4.10 -20.49 4.03
C MET A 134 5.26 -21.11 4.82
N GLN A 135 5.31 -22.44 4.84
CA GLN A 135 6.49 -23.17 5.31
C GLN A 135 7.60 -22.84 4.32
N GLY A 136 8.60 -22.09 4.80
CA GLY A 136 9.81 -21.75 4.06
C GLY A 136 10.69 -22.96 3.80
#